data_AF-M3HCD7-F1
#
_entry.id   AF-M3HCD7-F1
#
_cell.length_a   1.000
_cell.length_b   1.000
_cell.length_c   1.000
_cell.angle_alpha   90.00
_cell.angle_beta   90.00
_cell.angle_gamma   90.00
#
_symmetry.space_group_name_H-M   'P 1'
#
loop_
_entity.id
_entity.type
_entity.pdbx_description
1 polymer ?
#
loop_
_entity_poly.entity_id
_entity_poly.type
_entity_poly.pdbx_seq_one_letter_code
_entity_poly.pdbx_strand_id
1 'polypeptide(L)' 'MRFVDAVTIFSQDTPLDLIRLIKPKIHVKGGDYKVEELPETKIIRELGGDVQILPFVPGKSTSSIIEKILKL' A
#
# COMPACT_ATOMS: atom_id res chain seq x y z
N MET A 1 0.67 -0.58 -17.71
CA MET A 1 -0.27 0.07 -16.77
C MET A 1 -1.70 -0.33 -17.17
N ARG A 2 -2.09 -1.60 -16.98
CA ARG A 2 -3.37 -2.13 -17.50
C ARG A 2 -4.51 -2.17 -16.48
N PHE A 3 -4.23 -1.93 -15.20
CA PHE A 3 -5.17 -2.10 -14.08
C PHE A 3 -5.19 -0.89 -13.13
N VAL A 4 -4.93 0.31 -13.65
CA VAL A 4 -4.91 1.56 -12.85
C VAL A 4 -5.86 2.55 -13.50
N ASP A 5 -6.95 2.89 -12.81
CA ASP A 5 -7.96 3.83 -13.30
C ASP A 5 -7.64 5.28 -12.92
N ALA A 6 -7.00 5.48 -11.76
CA ALA A 6 -6.66 6.80 -11.25
C ALA A 6 -5.35 6.79 -10.45
N VAL A 7 -4.65 7.93 -10.49
CA VAL A 7 -3.43 8.19 -9.72
C VAL A 7 -3.57 9.58 -9.10
N THR A 8 -3.15 9.73 -7.85
CA THR A 8 -3.11 11.02 -7.16
C THR A 8 -1.85 11.14 -6.31
N ILE A 9 -1.50 12.38 -5.95
CA ILE A 9 -0.38 12.72 -5.09
C ILE A 9 -0.94 13.26 -3.78
N PHE A 10 -0.32 12.89 -2.66
CA PHE A 10 -0.57 13.48 -1.34
C PHE A 10 0.78 13.78 -0.68
N SER A 11 0.84 14.83 0.14
CA SER A 11 2.08 15.35 0.72
C SER A 11 2.30 14.93 2.18
N GLN A 12 1.28 14.37 2.82
CA GLN A 12 1.30 13.92 4.20
C GLN A 12 2.10 12.61 4.34
N ASP A 13 2.69 12.39 5.51
CA ASP A 13 3.45 11.16 5.82
C ASP A 13 2.59 9.89 5.75
N THR A 14 1.28 10.05 5.96
CA THR A 14 0.30 8.95 5.90
C THR A 14 -0.86 9.32 4.97
N PRO A 15 -1.50 8.33 4.31
CA PRO A 15 -2.60 8.60 3.39
C PRO A 15 -3.94 8.84 4.11
N LEU A 16 -3.97 9.10 5.42
CA LEU A 16 -5.20 9.11 6.22
C LEU A 16 -6.23 10.13 5.72
N ASP A 17 -5.79 11.34 5.39
CA ASP A 17 -6.68 12.39 4.88
C ASP A 17 -7.25 12.03 3.50
N LEU A 18 -6.43 11.42 2.64
CA LEU A 18 -6.87 10.92 1.35
C LEU A 18 -7.88 9.77 1.52
N ILE A 19 -7.65 8.86 2.45
CA ILE A 19 -8.56 7.76 2.78
C ILE A 19 -9.91 8.29 3.29
N ARG A 20 -9.91 9.35 4.13
CA ARG A 20 -11.15 10.03 4.57
C ARG A 20 -11.95 10.56 3.40
N LEU A 21 -11.26 11.11 2.40
CA LEU A 21 -11.88 11.72 1.23
C LEU A 21 -12.48 10.66 0.29
N ILE A 22 -11.70 9.63 -0.06
CA ILE A 22 -12.09 8.66 -1.09
C ILE A 22 -12.88 7.46 -0.54
N LYS A 23 -12.76 7.18 0.76
CA LYS A 23 -13.49 6.13 1.49
C LYS A 23 -13.46 4.77 0.79
N PRO A 24 -12.26 4.19 0.59
CA PRO A 24 -12.13 2.97 -0.19
C PRO A 24 -12.79 1.80 0.55
N LYS A 25 -13.41 0.90 -0.22
CA LYS A 25 -14.00 -0.33 0.31
C LYS A 25 -12.97 -1.41 0.60
N ILE A 26 -11.87 -1.43 -0.15
CA ILE A 26 -10.75 -2.34 0.05
C ILE A 26 -9.48 -1.51 -0.05
N HIS A 27 -8.64 -1.56 0.98
CA HIS A 27 -7.29 -1.01 0.98
C HIS A 27 -6.28 -2.13 0.96
N VAL A 28 -5.34 -2.10 0.01
CA VAL A 28 -4.40 -3.20 -0.21
C VAL A 28 -2.97 -2.72 0.04
N LYS A 29 -2.22 -3.51 0.80
CA LYS A 29 -0.76 -3.38 0.95
C LYS A 29 -0.08 -4.68 0.55
N GLY A 30 1.06 -4.58 -0.11
CA GLY A 30 1.92 -5.72 -0.37
C GLY A 30 2.94 -5.89 0.76
N GLY A 31 3.13 -7.13 1.22
CA GLY A 31 4.23 -7.49 2.10
C GLY A 31 3.84 -8.45 3.22
N ASP A 32 4.53 -8.31 4.34
CA ASP A 32 4.49 -9.15 5.52
C ASP A 32 3.97 -8.41 6.76
N TYR A 33 3.35 -7.25 6.55
CA TYR A 33 2.72 -6.45 7.61
C TYR A 33 1.57 -7.20 8.28
N LYS A 34 1.39 -6.99 9.58
CA LYS A 34 0.11 -7.31 10.22
C LYS A 34 -0.87 -6.17 9.98
N VAL A 35 -2.13 -6.51 9.70
CA VAL A 35 -3.18 -5.52 9.43
C VAL A 35 -3.28 -4.52 10.58
N GLU A 36 -3.11 -4.97 11.82
CA GLU A 36 -3.22 -4.18 13.03
C GLU A 36 -2.08 -3.15 13.20
N GLU A 37 -0.96 -3.34 12.51
CA GLU A 37 0.21 -2.46 12.57
C GLU A 37 0.09 -1.26 11.62
N LEU A 38 -0.85 -1.30 10.67
CA LEU A 38 -1.04 -0.22 9.70
C LEU A 38 -1.84 0.94 10.31
N PRO A 39 -1.31 2.19 10.27
CA PRO A 39 -2.03 3.37 10.75
C PRO A 39 -3.40 3.57 10.11
N GLU A 40 -3.55 3.18 8.84
CA GLU A 40 -4.80 3.29 8.09
C GLU A 40 -5.89 2.27 8.48
N THR A 41 -5.55 1.18 9.17
CA THR A 41 -6.51 0.08 9.40
C THR A 41 -7.74 0.51 10.18
N LYS A 42 -7.54 1.31 11.24
CA LYS A 42 -8.65 1.79 12.07
C LYS A 42 -9.65 2.60 11.23
N ILE A 43 -9.13 3.53 10.44
CA ILE A 43 -9.99 4.43 9.65
C ILE A 43 -10.70 3.70 8.51
N ILE A 44 -10.04 2.75 7.86
CA ILE A 44 -10.68 1.93 6.83
C ILE A 44 -11.88 1.16 7.39
N ARG A 45 -11.72 0.55 8.57
CA ARG A 45 -12.80 -0.17 9.26
C ARG A 45 -13.91 0.77 9.72
N GLU A 46 -13.58 1.95 10.25
CA GLU A 46 -14.57 2.99 10.62
C GLU A 46 -15.41 3.46 9.42
N LEU A 47 -14.82 3.48 8.23
CA LEU A 47 -15.51 3.82 6.98
C LEU A 47 -16.27 2.62 6.34
N GLY A 48 -16.27 1.46 7.02
CA GLY A 48 -16.92 0.23 6.54
C GLY A 48 -16.22 -0.40 5.34
N GLY A 49 -14.90 -0.24 5.25
CA GLY A 49 -14.03 -0.95 4.32
C GLY A 49 -13.19 -2.02 5.02
N ASP A 50 -12.36 -2.71 4.24
CA ASP A 50 -11.47 -3.77 4.70
C ASP A 50 -10.02 -3.56 4.25
N VAL A 51 -9.06 -4.17 4.96
CA VAL A 51 -7.63 -4.11 4.66
C VAL A 51 -7.11 -5.48 4.30
N GLN A 52 -6.48 -5.60 3.13
CA GLN A 52 -5.88 -6.86 2.66
C GLN A 52 -4.37 -6.71 2.50
N ILE A 53 -3.63 -7.67 3.06
CA ILE A 53 -2.19 -7.79 2.89
C ILE A 53 -1.91 -8.90 1.88
N LEU A 54 -1.29 -8.56 0.75
CA LEU A 54 -0.93 -9.53 -0.27
C LEU A 54 0.56 -9.90 -0.14
N PRO A 55 0.93 -11.17 -0.36
CA PRO A 55 2.32 -11.58 -0.30
C PRO A 55 3.16 -10.89 -1.38
N PHE A 56 4.46 -10.74 -1.11
CA PHE A 56 5.40 -10.24 -2.11
C PHE A 56 5.46 -11.16 -3.34
N VAL A 57 5.65 -10.55 -4.51
CA VAL A 57 5.89 -11.29 -5.76
C VAL A 57 7.38 -11.67 -5.82
N PRO A 58 7.71 -12.97 -5.94
CA PRO A 58 9.11 -13.40 -6.03
C PRO A 58 9.88 -12.69 -7.15
N GLY A 59 11.13 -12.31 -6.85
CA GLY A 59 12.00 -11.63 -7.82
C GLY A 59 11.66 -10.16 -8.09
N LYS A 60 10.68 -9.57 -7.39
CA LYS A 60 10.34 -8.15 -7.46
C LYS A 60 10.73 -7.45 -6.16
N SER A 61 11.96 -6.92 -6.13
CA SER A 61 12.48 -6.18 -4.98
C SER A 61 13.42 -5.08 -5.45
N THR A 62 13.19 -3.85 -4.98
CA THR A 62 14.07 -2.71 -5.25
C THR A 62 15.46 -2.95 -4.67
N SER A 63 15.56 -3.52 -3.46
CA SER A 63 16.85 -3.88 -2.85
C SER A 63 17.62 -4.89 -3.71
N SER A 64 16.93 -5.92 -4.23
CA SER A 64 17.55 -6.88 -5.15
C SER A 64 18.01 -6.23 -6.46
N ILE A 65 17.29 -5.22 -6.97
CA ILE A 65 17.72 -4.44 -8.14
C ILE A 65 18.99 -3.65 -7.80
N ILE A 66 19.04 -2.98 -6.65
CA ILE A 66 20.21 -2.22 -6.19
C ILE A 66 21.43 -3.15 -6.04
N GLU A 67 21.27 -4.30 -5.38
CA GLU A 67 22.35 -5.28 -5.22
C GLU A 67 22.89 -5.78 -6.56
N LYS A 68 22.03 -5.96 -7.56
CA LYS A 68 22.47 -6.33 -8.91
C LYS A 68 23.29 -5.23 -9.57
N ILE A 69 22.89 -3.97 -9.39
CA ILE A 69 23.62 -2.81 -9.91
C ILE A 69 25.00 -2.69 -9.24
N LEU A 70 25.10 -2.92 -7.93
CA LEU A 70 26.35 -2.82 -7.16
C LEU A 70 27.32 -3.99 -7.37
N LYS A 71 26.86 -5.12 -7.91
CA LYS A 71 27.69 -6.29 -8.24
C LYS A 71 28.25 -6.28 -9.68
N LEU A 72 27.85 -5.29 -10.48
CA LEU A 72 28.49 -4.98 -11.77
C LEU A 72 29.78 -4.21 -11.54
#